data_AF-A0A2N9W1Y3-F1
#
_entry.id   AF-A0A2N9W1Y3-F1
#
_cell.length_a   1.000
_cell.length_b   1.000
_cell.length_c   1.000
_cell.angle_alpha   90.00
_cell.angle_beta   90.00
_cell.angle_gamma   90.00
#
_symmetry.space_group_name_H-M   'P 1'
#
loop_
_entity.id
_entity.type
_entity.pdbx_description
1 polymer ?
#
loop_
_entity_poly.entity_id
_entity_poly.type
_entity_poly.pdbx_seq_one_letter_code
_entity_poly.pdbx_strand_id
1 'polypeptide(L)'
;MSRPLDTIGALIDNQHNLLAYCISCRHCVKLDLEALAVKLGRDHGSMHKDLVPKLKCSECGSKDIALILSTEETERMHLSG
;
A
#
# COMPACT_ATOMS: atom_id res chain seq x y z
N MET A 1 20.47 -2.72 -10.72
CA MET A 1 19.85 -3.76 -9.86
C MET A 1 18.60 -3.14 -9.30
N SER A 2 17.41 -3.55 -9.78
CA SER A 2 16.14 -3.02 -9.28
C SER A 2 16.00 -3.46 -7.82
N ARG A 3 16.00 -2.50 -6.88
CA ARG A 3 15.71 -2.79 -5.47
C ARG A 3 14.35 -3.47 -5.40
N PRO A 4 14.24 -4.66 -4.79
CA PRO A 4 12.95 -5.30 -4.66
C PRO A 4 12.02 -4.39 -3.85
N LEU A 5 10.80 -4.21 -4.34
CA LEU A 5 9.75 -3.43 -3.69
C LEU A 5 9.11 -4.22 -2.54
N ASP A 6 9.89 -5.09 -1.87
CA ASP A 6 9.42 -5.93 -0.78
C ASP A 6 9.42 -5.18 0.56
N THR A 7 9.94 -3.95 0.61
CA THR A 7 9.98 -3.13 1.83
C THR A 7 9.22 -1.81 1.68
N ILE A 8 8.72 -1.28 2.80
CA ILE A 8 8.06 0.04 2.84
C ILE A 8 9.03 1.14 2.40
N GLY A 9 10.30 1.04 2.79
CA GLY A 9 11.35 1.98 2.39
C GLY A 9 11.56 2.03 0.88
N ALA A 10 11.53 0.88 0.20
CA ALA A 10 11.64 0.82 -1.25
C ALA A 10 10.41 1.47 -1.93
N LEU A 11 9.21 1.30 -1.39
CA LEU A 11 8.01 1.96 -1.93
C LEU A 11 8.10 3.49 -1.82
N ILE A 12 8.60 4.02 -0.69
CA ILE A 12 8.79 5.47 -0.50
C ILE A 12 9.87 6.00 -1.47
N ASP A 13 11.00 5.31 -1.59
CA ASP A 13 12.11 5.66 -2.48
C ASP A 13 11.66 5.72 -3.96
N ASN A 14 10.71 4.86 -4.35
CA ASN A 14 10.13 4.81 -5.69
C ASN A 14 8.86 5.66 -5.86
N GLN A 15 8.51 6.51 -4.89
CA GLN A 15 7.29 7.34 -4.91
C GLN A 15 6.01 6.55 -5.22
N HIS A 16 5.92 5.32 -4.74
CA HIS A 16 4.71 4.52 -4.87
C HIS A 16 3.64 4.96 -3.88
N ASN A 17 2.38 4.72 -4.24
CA ASN A 17 1.25 4.92 -3.35
C ASN A 17 0.61 3.57 -3.04
N LEU A 18 0.20 3.37 -1.78
CA LEU A 18 -0.63 2.24 -1.39
C LEU A 18 -2.04 2.74 -1.10
N LEU A 19 -3.04 2.03 -1.62
CA LEU A 19 -4.43 2.23 -1.24
C LEU A 19 -4.95 1.00 -0.53
N ALA A 20 -5.56 1.20 0.62
CA ALA A 20 -6.32 0.19 1.33
C ALA A 20 -7.77 0.21 0.84
N TYR A 21 -8.19 -0.91 0.24
CA TYR A 21 -9.56 -1.17 -0.17
C TYR A 21 -10.20 -2.20 0.76
N CYS A 22 -11.15 -1.77 1.57
CA CYS A 22 -11.94 -2.66 2.41
C CYS A 22 -12.94 -3.44 1.56
N ILE A 23 -12.83 -4.77 1.50
CA ILE A 23 -13.75 -5.58 0.68
C ILE A 23 -15.14 -5.64 1.31
N SER A 24 -15.21 -5.72 2.64
CA SER A 24 -16.49 -5.82 3.37
C SER A 24 -17.35 -4.56 3.28
N CYS A 25 -16.72 -3.40 3.29
CA CYS A 25 -17.38 -2.09 3.35
C CYS A 25 -17.18 -1.25 2.09
N ARG A 26 -16.39 -1.75 1.13
CA ARG A 26 -15.97 -1.07 -0.10
C ARG A 26 -15.31 0.30 0.13
N HIS A 27 -14.75 0.50 1.33
CA HIS A 27 -14.11 1.75 1.70
C HIS A 27 -12.68 1.79 1.19
N CYS A 28 -12.34 2.81 0.41
CA CYS A 28 -11.01 3.03 -0.13
C CYS A 28 -10.33 4.16 0.64
N VAL A 29 -9.10 3.96 1.10
CA VAL A 29 -8.30 5.02 1.72
C VAL A 29 -6.86 4.93 1.24
N LYS A 30 -6.24 6.08 0.96
CA LYS A 30 -4.80 6.15 0.69
C LYS A 30 -4.04 5.88 1.99
N LEU A 31 -3.16 4.89 1.95
CA LEU A 31 -2.24 4.59 3.03
C LEU A 31 -1.03 5.50 2.90
N ASP A 32 -0.73 6.17 4.00
CA ASP A 32 0.45 7.00 4.11
C ASP A 32 1.68 6.12 4.37
N LEU A 33 2.53 5.98 3.35
CA LEU A 33 3.72 5.13 3.43
C LEU A 33 4.70 5.64 4.48
N GLU A 34 4.83 6.96 4.64
CA GLU A 34 5.71 7.55 5.65
C GLU A 34 5.23 7.21 7.06
N ALA A 35 3.93 7.35 7.34
CA ALA A 35 3.34 6.96 8.61
C ALA A 35 3.45 5.44 8.84
N LEU A 36 3.29 4.62 7.80
CA LEU A 36 3.53 3.18 7.89
C LEU A 36 4.99 2.86 8.20
N ALA A 37 5.94 3.53 7.55
CA ALA A 37 7.36 3.39 7.82
C ALA A 37 7.74 3.82 9.23
N VAL A 38 7.12 4.86 9.77
CA VAL A 38 7.32 5.30 11.16
C VAL A 38 6.76 4.28 12.15
N LYS A 39 5.62 3.66 11.85
CA LYS A 39 4.94 2.71 12.76
C LYS A 39 5.48 1.28 12.69
N LEU A 40 5.87 0.81 11.49
CA LEU A 40 6.29 -0.56 11.22
C LEU A 40 7.80 -0.68 10.98
N GLY A 41 8.45 0.40 10.53
CA GLY A 41 9.85 0.43 10.11
C GLY A 41 9.98 0.46 8.58
N ARG A 42 10.98 1.20 8.06
CA ARG A 42 11.28 1.23 6.61
C ARG A 42 11.77 -0.10 6.07
N ASP A 43 12.42 -0.91 6.90
CA ASP A 43 12.91 -2.25 6.54
C ASP A 43 11.82 -3.32 6.57
N HIS A 44 10.60 -2.93 6.97
CA HIS A 44 9.50 -3.84 7.12
C HIS A 44 8.92 -4.26 5.76
N GLY A 45 8.50 -5.52 5.68
CA GLY A 45 7.82 -6.08 4.52
C GLY A 45 6.63 -5.25 4.07
N SER A 46 6.61 -4.81 2.81
CA SER A 46 5.49 -4.13 2.14
C SER A 46 4.47 -5.09 1.53
N MET A 47 4.70 -6.40 1.65
CA MET A 47 3.81 -7.41 1.08
C MET A 47 2.46 -7.47 1.81
N HIS A 48 1.43 -7.78 1.03
CA HIS A 48 0.05 -7.93 1.50
C HIS A 48 -0.08 -8.83 2.72
N LYS A 49 0.64 -9.95 2.76
CA LYS A 49 0.60 -10.91 3.87
C LYS A 49 1.08 -10.33 5.20
N ASP A 50 1.94 -9.32 5.18
CA ASP A 50 2.50 -8.71 6.40
C ASP A 50 1.71 -7.45 6.82
N LEU A 51 1.28 -6.65 5.84
CA LEU A 51 0.49 -5.44 6.10
C LEU A 51 -0.97 -5.74 6.46
N VAL A 52 -1.66 -6.61 5.72
CA VAL A 52 -3.09 -6.89 5.95
C VAL A 52 -3.42 -7.32 7.37
N PRO A 53 -2.70 -8.25 8.03
CA PRO A 53 -3.04 -8.60 9.41
C PRO A 53 -2.85 -7.44 10.39
N LYS A 54 -2.04 -6.42 10.04
CA LYS A 54 -1.82 -5.20 10.85
C LYS A 54 -2.76 -4.05 10.46
N LEU A 55 -3.41 -4.14 9.30
CA LEU A 55 -4.37 -3.16 8.82
C LEU A 55 -5.78 -3.58 9.18
N LYS A 56 -6.54 -2.64 9.75
CA LYS A 56 -7.93 -2.83 10.13
C LYS A 56 -8.72 -1.66 9.58
N CYS A 57 -9.87 -1.94 8.95
CA CYS A 57 -10.76 -0.87 8.54
C CYS A 57 -11.21 -0.07 9.77
N SER A 58 -11.04 1.26 9.75
CA SER A 58 -11.48 2.10 10.87
C SER A 58 -13.01 2.18 10.98
N GLU A 59 -13.72 1.99 9.87
CA GLU A 59 -15.19 2.06 9.81
C GLU A 59 -15.82 0.75 10.30
N CYS A 60 -15.49 -0.38 9.65
CA CYS A 60 -16.16 -1.66 9.91
C CYS A 60 -15.36 -2.61 10.79
N GLY A 61 -14.07 -2.33 11.02
CA GLY A 61 -13.19 -3.20 11.80
C GLY A 61 -12.76 -4.50 11.12
N SER A 62 -13.09 -4.70 9.84
CA SER A 62 -12.68 -5.89 9.08
C SER A 62 -11.19 -5.91 8.80
N LYS A 63 -10.63 -7.12 8.72
CA LYS A 63 -9.25 -7.40 8.30
C LYS A 63 -9.15 -7.76 6.81
N ASP A 64 -10.29 -7.80 6.12
CA ASP A 64 -10.38 -8.11 4.69
C ASP A 64 -10.11 -6.85 3.87
N ILE A 65 -8.83 -6.48 3.82
CA ILE A 65 -8.34 -5.26 3.17
C ILE A 65 -7.48 -5.65 1.97
N ALA A 66 -7.93 -5.34 0.77
CA ALA A 66 -7.11 -5.37 -0.43
C ALA A 66 -6.12 -4.19 -0.41
N LEU A 67 -4.87 -4.45 -0.79
CA LEU A 67 -3.86 -3.41 -0.98
C LEU A 67 -3.63 -3.21 -2.46
N ILE A 68 -3.82 -1.99 -2.92
CA ILE A 68 -3.65 -1.60 -4.32
C ILE A 68 -2.41 -0.72 -4.38
N LEU A 69 -1.39 -1.19 -5.10
CA LEU A 69 -0.22 -0.40 -5.44
C LEU A 69 -0.55 0.46 -6.65
N SER A 70 -0.39 1.76 -6.52
CA SER A 70 -0.53 2.70 -7.62
C SER A 70 0.75 3.51 -7.74
N THR A 71 1.20 3.70 -8.98
CA THR A 71 2.38 4.49 -9.32
C THR A 71 1.88 5.65 -10.17
N GLU A 72 2.46 6.85 -10.03
CA GLU A 72 2.12 7.97 -10.92
C GLU A 72 2.42 7.62 -12.40
N GLU A 73 3.34 6.68 -12.64
CA GLU A 73 3.67 6.19 -13.98
C GLU A 73 2.56 5.30 -14.59
N THR A 74 1.78 4.60 -13.77
CA THR A 74 0.63 3.81 -14.24
C THR A 74 -0.46 4.72 -14.84
N GLU A 75 -0.59 5.96 -14.35
CA GLU A 75 -1.51 6.95 -14.92
C GLU A 75 -1.05 7.46 -16.30
N ARG A 76 0.24 7.32 -16.65
CA ARG A 76 0.77 7.69 -17.97
C ARG A 76 0.74 6.55 -19.01
N MET A 77 0.66 5.29 -18.58
CA MET A 77 0.58 4.14 -19.50
C MET A 77 -0.84 3.80 -19.97
N HIS A 78 -1.90 4.38 -19.40
CA HIS A 78 -3.28 4.16 -19.87
C HIS A 78 -3.78 5.19 -20.91
N LEU A 79 -2.96 6.16 -21.30
CA LEU A 79 -3.29 7.17 -22.33
C LEU A 79 -2.70 6.87 -23.72
N SER A 80 -2.20 5.65 -23.94
CA SER A 80 -1.80 5.18 -25.27
C SER A 80 -2.39 3.79 -25.54
N GLY A 81 -3.67 3.78 -25.88
CA GLY A 81 -4.41 2.65 -26.44
C GLY A 81 -5.44 3.17 -27.42
#